data_AF-A0A848L8R4-F1
#
_entry.id   AF-A0A848L8R4-F1
#
_cell.length_a   1.000
_cell.length_b   1.000
_cell.length_c   1.000
_cell.angle_alpha   90.00
_cell.angle_beta   90.00
_cell.angle_gamma   90.00
#
_symmetry.space_group_name_H-M   'P 1'
#
loop_
_entity.id
_entity.type
_entity.pdbx_description
1 polymer ?
#
loop_
_entity_poly.entity_id
_entity_poly.type
_entity_poly.pdbx_seq_one_letter_code
_entity_poly.pdbx_strand_id
1 'polypeptide(L)'
;MGAIQPWHIVLVLLAFVILFGSKKLPDAARGLGRSLRIFKSEVKEMQNDGKPDAPVAEAPRELPPSDASVVAPVTTTKPDDVQKSA
;
A
#
# COMPACT_ATOMS: atom_id res chain seq x y z
N MET A 1 -28.35 -24.05 17.90
CA MET A 1 -27.04 -23.41 18.08
C MET A 1 -26.92 -22.32 17.03
N GLY A 2 -27.28 -21.09 17.40
CA GLY A 2 -27.43 -19.97 16.48
C GLY A 2 -26.10 -19.61 15.83
N ALA A 3 -26.02 -19.84 14.51
CA ALA A 3 -24.96 -19.28 13.70
C ALA A 3 -24.94 -17.77 13.95
N ILE A 4 -23.78 -17.24 14.31
CA ILE A 4 -23.55 -15.80 14.46
C ILE A 4 -24.11 -15.14 13.21
N GLN A 5 -25.30 -14.55 13.34
CA GLN A 5 -25.98 -14.02 12.17
C GLN A 5 -25.07 -12.93 11.61
N PRO A 6 -24.84 -12.88 10.28
CA PRO A 6 -23.98 -11.89 9.63
C PRO A 6 -24.26 -10.45 10.09
N TRP A 7 -25.50 -10.18 10.52
CA TRP A 7 -25.94 -8.94 11.13
C TRP A 7 -25.11 -8.46 12.33
N HIS A 8 -24.67 -9.37 13.22
CA HIS A 8 -23.85 -9.00 14.39
C HIS A 8 -22.48 -8.48 13.97
N ILE A 9 -21.89 -9.09 12.93
CA ILE A 9 -20.57 -8.68 12.42
C ILE A 9 -20.66 -7.27 11.85
N VAL A 10 -21.73 -6.94 11.13
CA VAL A 10 -21.96 -5.59 10.60
C VAL A 10 -22.08 -4.56 11.73
N LEU A 11 -22.84 -4.87 12.79
CA LEU A 11 -22.96 -3.98 13.95
C LEU A 11 -21.63 -3.76 14.67
N VAL A 12 -20.85 -4.82 14.88
CA VAL A 12 -19.52 -4.72 15.50
C VAL A 12 -18.59 -3.88 14.62
N LEU A 13 -18.57 -4.12 13.31
CA LEU A 13 -17.74 -3.36 12.38
C LEU A 13 -18.12 -1.88 12.39
N LEU A 14 -19.42 -1.56 12.40
CA LEU A 14 -19.91 -0.19 12.49
C LEU A 14 -19.49 0.48 13.80
N ALA A 15 -19.65 -0.20 14.93
CA ALA A 15 -19.20 0.30 16.23
C ALA A 15 -17.68 0.52 16.25
N PHE A 16 -16.90 -0.39 15.65
CA PHE A 16 -15.46 -0.29 15.55
C PHE A 16 -15.02 0.91 14.70
N VAL A 17 -15.69 1.19 13.57
CA VAL A 17 -15.43 2.38 12.75
C VAL A 17 -15.73 3.67 13.50
N ILE A 18 -16.78 3.70 14.32
CA ILE A 18 -17.12 4.88 15.13
C ILE A 18 -16.05 5.11 16.21
N LEU A 19 -15.58 4.05 16.86
CA LEU A 19 -14.62 4.14 17.97
C LEU A 19 -13.20 4.46 17.50
N PHE A 20 -12.74 3.83 16.42
CA PHE A 20 -11.39 4.00 15.87
C PHE A 20 -11.30 5.07 14.78
N GLY A 21 -12.40 5.39 14.12
CA GLY A 21 -12.48 6.35 13.03
C GLY A 21 -12.19 5.77 11.64
N SER A 22 -12.76 6.40 10.61
CA SER A 22 -12.70 5.94 9.21
C SER A 22 -11.29 5.90 8.60
N LYS A 23 -10.34 6.68 9.13
CA LYS A 23 -8.93 6.67 8.64
C LYS A 23 -8.05 5.65 9.35
N LYS A 24 -8.34 5.26 10.59
CA LYS A 24 -7.45 4.39 11.39
C LYS A 24 -7.66 2.91 11.12
N LEU A 25 -8.88 2.50 10.81
CA LEU A 25 -9.19 1.12 10.44
C LEU A 25 -8.48 0.68 9.14
N PRO A 26 -8.55 1.43 8.02
CA PRO A 26 -7.84 1.05 6.80
C PRO A 26 -6.31 1.21 6.94
N ASP A 27 -5.84 2.18 7.71
CA ASP A 27 -4.41 2.40 7.94
C ASP A 27 -3.79 1.27 8.78
N ALA A 28 -4.44 0.88 9.88
CA ALA A 28 -4.05 -0.28 10.67
C ALA A 28 -4.13 -1.58 9.86
N ALA A 29 -5.20 -1.79 9.09
CA ALA A 29 -5.32 -2.95 8.20
C ALA A 29 -4.22 -2.98 7.13
N ARG A 30 -3.80 -1.83 6.58
CA ARG A 30 -2.69 -1.73 5.63
C ARG A 30 -1.32 -1.99 6.27
N GLY A 31 -1.12 -1.57 7.53
CA GLY A 31 0.08 -1.90 8.30
C GLY A 31 0.16 -3.40 8.61
N LEU A 32 -0.92 -3.94 9.19
CA LEU A 32 -1.04 -5.36 9.53
C LEU A 32 -0.96 -6.25 8.29
N GLY A 33 -1.64 -5.89 7.20
CA GLY A 33 -1.61 -6.65 5.94
C GLY A 33 -0.21 -6.76 5.32
N ARG A 34 0.62 -5.71 5.43
CA ARG A 34 2.02 -5.76 4.98
C ARG A 34 2.84 -6.74 5.83
N SER A 35 2.71 -6.71 7.16
CA SER A 35 3.39 -7.65 8.06
C SER A 35 2.92 -9.10 7.85
N LEU A 36 1.60 -9.31 7.73
CA LEU A 36 1.05 -10.64 7.43
C LEU A 36 1.48 -11.16 6.07
N ARG A 37 1.68 -10.31 5.06
CA ARG A 37 2.16 -10.74 3.74
C ARG A 37 3.58 -11.30 3.81
N ILE A 38 4.47 -10.62 4.52
CA ILE A 38 5.86 -11.06 4.73
C ILE A 38 5.86 -12.39 5.50
N PHE A 39 5.11 -12.45 6.60
CA PHE A 39 4.96 -13.67 7.38
C PHE A 39 4.35 -14.82 6.56
N LYS A 40 3.35 -14.52 5.72
CA LYS A 40 2.71 -15.50 4.83
C LYS A 40 3.68 -16.03 3.78
N SER A 41 4.55 -15.19 3.21
CA SER A 41 5.57 -15.64 2.26
C SER A 41 6.61 -16.54 2.91
N GLU A 42 7.11 -16.16 4.10
CA GLU A 42 8.08 -16.98 4.86
C GLU A 42 7.45 -18.32 5.27
N VAL A 43 6.24 -18.30 5.81
CA VAL A 43 5.49 -19.53 6.18
C VAL A 43 5.08 -20.35 4.97
N LYS A 44 4.90 -19.73 3.79
CA LYS A 44 4.61 -20.45 2.55
C LYS A 44 5.87 -21.13 2.01
N GLU A 45 7.03 -20.50 2.11
CA GLU A 45 8.32 -21.09 1.73
C GLU A 45 8.59 -22.35 2.56
N MET A 46 8.46 -22.25 3.89
CA MET A 46 8.60 -23.39 4.80
C MET A 46 7.60 -24.54 4.51
N GLN A 47 6.42 -24.23 3.98
CA GLN A 47 5.42 -25.23 3.59
C GLN A 47 5.62 -25.76 2.15
N ASN A 48 6.34 -25.04 1.28
CA ASN A 48 6.59 -25.42 -0.12
C ASN A 48 7.85 -26.27 -0.30
N ASP A 49 8.72 -26.38 0.71
CA ASP A 49 9.85 -27.34 0.73
C ASP A 49 9.43 -28.82 0.61
N GLY A 50 8.12 -29.12 0.53
CA GLY A 50 7.57 -30.48 0.37
C GLY A 50 6.66 -30.72 -0.84
N LYS A 51 6.43 -29.76 -1.75
CA LYS A 51 5.56 -29.97 -2.95
C LYS A 51 5.71 -28.83 -3.98
N PRO A 52 5.87 -29.12 -5.28
CA PRO A 52 5.92 -28.08 -6.31
C PRO A 52 4.50 -27.73 -6.77
N ASP A 53 4.07 -26.48 -6.59
CA ASP A 53 2.87 -25.97 -7.26
C ASP A 53 3.11 -24.62 -7.95
N ALA A 54 2.86 -24.70 -9.26
CA ALA A 54 2.71 -23.73 -10.36
C ALA A 54 2.76 -22.20 -10.11
N PRO A 55 3.18 -21.43 -11.14
CA PRO A 55 3.27 -19.97 -11.09
C PRO A 55 1.87 -19.36 -10.97
N VAL A 56 1.64 -18.62 -9.88
CA VAL A 56 0.50 -17.70 -9.82
C VAL A 56 0.84 -16.50 -10.70
N ALA A 57 0.17 -16.44 -11.84
CA ALA A 57 0.23 -15.39 -12.83
C ALA A 57 0.20 -13.99 -12.22
N GLU A 58 1.12 -13.16 -12.71
CA GLU A 58 1.07 -11.70 -12.62
C GLU A 58 -0.25 -11.15 -13.20
N ALA A 59 -0.77 -10.07 -12.59
CA ALA A 59 -1.33 -8.85 -13.20
C ALA A 59 -2.49 -8.28 -12.36
N PRO A 60 -2.78 -6.96 -12.38
CA PRO A 60 -2.27 -5.94 -13.30
C PRO A 60 -1.25 -4.95 -12.70
N ARG A 61 -0.35 -4.50 -13.57
CA ARG A 61 0.43 -3.28 -13.42
C ARG A 61 -0.52 -2.11 -13.12
N GLU A 62 -0.47 -1.59 -11.91
CA GLU A 62 -0.96 -0.24 -11.66
C GLU A 62 0.02 0.71 -12.37
N LEU A 63 -0.53 1.47 -13.30
CA LEU A 63 0.19 2.48 -14.08
C LEU A 63 1.02 3.35 -13.13
N PRO A 64 2.27 3.71 -13.47
CA PRO A 64 2.93 4.79 -12.75
C PRO A 64 1.97 5.99 -12.76
N PRO A 65 1.80 6.71 -11.63
CA PRO A 65 1.08 7.97 -11.68
C PRO A 65 1.73 8.78 -12.81
N SER A 66 0.92 9.14 -13.81
CA SER A 66 1.32 10.10 -14.81
C SER A 66 1.92 11.28 -14.07
N ASP A 67 3.21 11.48 -14.29
CA ASP A 67 3.91 12.74 -14.11
C ASP A 67 3.19 13.78 -14.97
N ALA A 68 2.05 14.27 -14.46
CA ALA A 68 1.40 15.46 -14.94
C ALA A 68 2.09 16.67 -14.31
N SER A 69 3.40 16.80 -14.54
CA SER A 69 4.12 18.07 -14.45
C SER A 69 5.47 18.00 -15.18
N VAL A 70 5.45 17.64 -16.46
CA VAL A 70 6.47 18.15 -17.39
C VAL A 70 5.76 18.86 -18.53
N VAL A 71 5.39 20.14 -18.33
CA VAL A 71 5.43 21.15 -19.40
C VAL A 71 5.66 22.53 -18.78
N ALA A 72 6.91 22.99 -18.79
CA ALA A 72 7.25 24.34 -19.23
C ALA A 72 8.77 24.42 -19.47
N PRO A 73 9.23 24.25 -20.73
CA PRO A 73 10.57 24.62 -21.11
C PRO A 73 10.56 26.11 -21.45
N VAL A 74 11.16 26.95 -20.60
CA VAL A 74 11.60 28.29 -21.03
C VAL A 74 12.93 28.67 -20.36
N THR A 75 13.98 28.53 -21.18
CA THR A 75 14.95 29.60 -21.50
C THR A 75 15.85 30.14 -20.38
N THR A 76 17.13 29.79 -20.48
CA THR A 76 18.31 30.67 -20.35
C THR A 76 18.21 31.87 -19.39
N THR A 77 18.89 31.79 -18.26
CA THR A 77 19.70 32.88 -17.67
C THR A 77 20.80 32.19 -16.87
N LYS A 78 21.88 31.83 -17.56
CA LYS A 78 23.18 32.53 -17.56
C LYS A 78 24.01 32.18 -16.31
N PRO A 79 25.17 31.52 -16.49
CA PRO A 79 26.15 31.22 -15.44
C PRO A 79 26.91 32.50 -15.07
N ASP A 80 27.95 32.37 -14.24
CA ASP A 80 28.94 33.39 -13.83
C ASP A 80 28.66 33.95 -12.42
N ASP A 81 29.30 33.35 -11.41
CA ASP A 81 30.58 33.79 -10.82
C ASP A 81 30.31 34.88 -9.75
N VAL A 82 30.42 34.58 -8.46
CA VAL A 82 31.66 34.71 -7.67
C VAL A 82 32.42 35.99 -8.01
N GLN A 83 32.90 36.68 -6.97
CA GLN A 83 33.97 37.68 -7.00
C GLN A 83 33.55 39.17 -6.91
N LYS A 84 33.69 39.68 -5.68
CA LYS A 84 34.33 40.96 -5.37
C LYS A 84 33.50 42.25 -5.60
N SER A 85 32.67 42.59 -4.60
CA SER A 85 32.50 44.01 -4.27
C SER A 85 33.70 44.45 -3.44
N ALA A 86 34.55 45.24 -4.09
CA ALA A 86 35.45 46.18 -3.45
C ALA A 86 34.66 47.32 -2.80
#